data_AF-A0A6D2LPC2-F1
#
_entry.id   AF-A0A6D2LPC2-F1
#
_cell.length_a   1.000
_cell.length_b   1.000
_cell.length_c   1.000
_cell.angle_alpha   90.00
_cell.angle_beta   90.00
_cell.angle_gamma   90.00
#
_symmetry.space_group_name_H-M   'P 1'
#
loop_
_entity.id
_entity.type
_entity.pdbx_description
1 polymer ?
#
loop_
_entity_poly.entity_id
_entity_poly.type
_entity_poly.pdbx_seq_one_letter_code
_entity_poly.pdbx_strand_id
1 'polypeptide(L)'
;MCWLSWTKLTRAKKQGGLREIQSFNDSLLAKKSWRILKNPSCLLSKILLGKYCKDNDFLKVPITSSTSQGWRGILIGRDLLTSRLGRAIGDGLSTSLWNDPWLSLKTPSRPMGPPRLSDQNLKVSDIFIAQTREWNTKKIT
;
A
#
# COMPACT_ATOMS: atom_id res chain seq x y z
N MET A 1 16.02 -39.53 -17.92
CA MET A 1 15.53 -38.17 -17.60
C MET A 1 16.08 -37.77 -16.24
N CYS A 2 16.84 -36.68 -16.16
CA CYS A 2 17.35 -36.18 -14.88
C CYS A 2 16.36 -35.13 -14.33
N TRP A 3 15.87 -35.35 -13.13
CA TRP A 3 15.06 -34.37 -12.41
C TRP A 3 15.98 -33.22 -11.97
N LEU A 4 15.76 -32.04 -12.53
CA LEU A 4 16.42 -30.81 -12.09
C LEU A 4 15.59 -30.17 -10.98
N SER A 5 16.25 -29.61 -9.96
CA SER A 5 15.54 -28.90 -8.89
C SER A 5 14.80 -27.70 -9.46
N TRP A 6 13.59 -27.43 -8.95
CA TRP A 6 12.76 -26.29 -9.40
C TRP A 6 13.53 -24.97 -9.32
N THR A 7 14.37 -24.79 -8.31
CA THR A 7 15.25 -23.63 -8.13
C THR A 7 16.29 -23.43 -9.24
N LYS A 8 16.74 -24.50 -9.90
CA LYS A 8 17.64 -24.41 -11.06
C LYS A 8 16.84 -24.10 -12.33
N LEU A 9 15.64 -24.67 -12.45
CA LEU A 9 14.72 -24.42 -13.56
C LEU A 9 14.18 -22.98 -13.55
N THR A 10 13.88 -22.39 -12.39
CA THR A 10 13.24 -21.06 -12.29
C THR A 10 14.18 -19.87 -12.30
N ARG A 11 15.45 -20.08 -12.65
CA ARG A 11 16.42 -18.99 -12.85
C ARG A 11 15.89 -17.96 -13.84
N ALA A 12 16.42 -16.74 -13.75
CA ALA A 12 16.05 -15.66 -14.65
C ALA A 12 16.15 -16.13 -16.12
N LYS A 13 15.23 -15.69 -16.99
CA LYS A 13 15.24 -16.07 -18.41
C LYS A 13 16.57 -15.75 -19.11
N LYS A 14 17.24 -14.68 -18.67
CA LYS A 14 18.59 -14.29 -19.10
C LYS A 14 19.67 -15.33 -18.79
N GLN A 15 19.43 -16.20 -17.81
CA GLN A 15 20.32 -17.30 -17.40
C GLN A 15 19.84 -18.66 -17.95
N GLY A 16 18.94 -18.68 -18.94
CA GLY A 16 18.41 -19.90 -19.56
C GLY A 16 17.33 -20.63 -18.75
N GLY A 17 16.83 -20.02 -17.67
CA GLY A 17 15.76 -20.60 -16.84
C GLY A 17 14.33 -20.20 -17.27
N LEU A 18 13.36 -20.95 -16.79
CA LEU A 18 11.92 -20.69 -16.84
C LEU A 18 11.55 -19.77 -15.67
N ARG A 19 11.82 -18.46 -15.81
CA ARG A 19 11.50 -17.38 -14.84
C ARG A 19 10.44 -17.79 -13.80
N GLU A 20 10.80 -17.68 -12.52
CA GLU A 20 9.93 -17.97 -11.38
C GLU A 20 8.52 -17.36 -11.55
N ILE A 21 7.52 -18.24 -11.69
CA ILE A 21 6.16 -17.90 -12.13
C ILE A 21 5.39 -17.22 -11.00
N GLN A 22 5.60 -17.64 -9.76
CA GLN A 22 4.87 -17.12 -8.61
C GLN A 22 5.16 -15.63 -8.40
N SER A 23 6.42 -15.26 -8.31
CA SER A 23 6.90 -13.88 -8.20
C SER A 23 6.44 -13.03 -9.38
N PHE A 24 6.41 -13.60 -10.58
CA PHE A 24 5.88 -12.89 -11.74
C PHE A 24 4.38 -12.62 -11.60
N ASN A 25 3.59 -13.59 -11.19
CA ASN A 25 2.16 -13.42 -10.96
C ASN A 25 1.89 -12.41 -9.84
N ASP A 26 2.63 -12.48 -8.74
CA ASP A 26 2.54 -11.52 -7.63
C ASP A 26 2.84 -10.09 -8.12
N SER A 27 3.86 -9.92 -8.97
CA SER A 27 4.17 -8.62 -9.58
C SER A 27 3.05 -8.10 -10.48
N LEU A 28 2.35 -8.98 -11.21
CA LEU A 28 1.22 -8.61 -12.04
C LEU A 28 0.00 -8.24 -11.20
N LEU A 29 -0.25 -8.95 -10.10
CA LEU A 29 -1.31 -8.62 -9.15
C LEU A 29 -1.04 -7.24 -8.54
N ALA A 30 0.18 -7.00 -8.06
CA ALA A 30 0.60 -5.69 -7.56
C ALA A 30 0.42 -4.59 -8.61
N LYS A 31 0.79 -4.84 -9.87
CA LYS A 31 0.58 -3.88 -10.98
C LYS A 31 -0.91 -3.55 -11.18
N LYS A 32 -1.81 -4.53 -11.06
CA LYS A 32 -3.26 -4.30 -11.14
C LYS A 32 -3.75 -3.45 -9.97
N SER A 33 -3.33 -3.77 -8.75
CA SER A 33 -3.68 -3.01 -7.54
C SER A 33 -3.15 -1.57 -7.61
N TRP A 34 -1.95 -1.37 -8.14
CA TRP A 34 -1.39 -0.04 -8.39
C TRP A 34 -2.21 0.77 -9.40
N ARG A 35 -2.71 0.13 -10.47
CA ARG A 35 -3.59 0.80 -11.44
C ARG A 35 -4.89 1.25 -10.80
N ILE A 36 -5.46 0.46 -9.90
CA ILE A 36 -6.67 0.84 -9.15
C ILE A 36 -6.41 2.07 -8.31
N LEU A 37 -5.27 2.10 -7.59
CA LEU A 37 -4.84 3.23 -6.77
C LEU A 37 -4.60 4.51 -7.59
N LYS A 38 -3.87 4.41 -8.71
CA LYS A 38 -3.49 5.59 -9.50
C LYS A 38 -4.61 6.11 -10.40
N ASN A 39 -5.44 5.21 -10.93
CA ASN A 39 -6.49 5.56 -11.89
C ASN A 39 -7.86 5.06 -11.37
N PRO A 40 -8.39 5.65 -10.28
CA PRO A 40 -9.67 5.24 -9.72
C PRO A 40 -10.86 5.52 -10.66
N SER A 41 -10.70 6.46 -11.61
CA SER A 41 -11.74 6.86 -12.56
C SER A 41 -11.92 5.90 -13.74
N CYS A 42 -10.97 5.00 -13.99
CA CYS A 42 -11.11 4.05 -15.09
C CYS A 42 -12.20 3.01 -14.78
N LEU A 43 -12.83 2.45 -15.83
CA LEU A 43 -13.98 1.57 -15.70
C LEU A 43 -13.73 0.39 -14.75
N LEU A 44 -12.58 -0.28 -14.89
CA LEU A 44 -12.20 -1.41 -14.04
C LEU A 44 -12.16 -1.01 -12.55
N SER A 45 -11.50 0.11 -12.24
CA SER A 45 -11.40 0.62 -10.88
C SER A 45 -12.77 0.99 -10.33
N LYS A 46 -13.60 1.71 -11.10
CA LYS A 46 -14.96 2.09 -10.68
C LYS A 46 -15.81 0.87 -10.33
N ILE A 47 -15.80 -0.15 -11.19
CA ILE A 47 -16.59 -1.38 -10.96
C ILE A 47 -16.10 -2.10 -9.71
N LEU A 48 -14.79 -2.29 -9.56
CA LEU A 48 -14.23 -3.02 -8.43
C LEU A 48 -14.39 -2.26 -7.11
N LEU A 49 -14.06 -0.98 -7.08
CA LEU A 49 -14.22 -0.13 -5.89
C LEU A 49 -15.69 0.01 -5.51
N GLY A 50 -16.60 0.20 -6.48
CA GLY A 50 -18.03 0.26 -6.21
C GLY A 50 -18.59 -1.06 -5.65
N LYS A 51 -18.13 -2.21 -6.16
CA LYS A 51 -18.58 -3.52 -5.69
C LYS A 51 -18.01 -3.89 -4.31
N TYR A 52 -16.73 -3.64 -4.08
CA TYR A 52 -16.01 -4.21 -2.94
C TYR A 52 -15.56 -3.18 -1.89
N CYS A 53 -15.42 -1.91 -2.25
CA CYS A 53 -14.85 -0.90 -1.36
C CYS A 53 -15.89 0.00 -0.71
N LYS A 54 -17.10 0.19 -1.26
CA LYS A 54 -18.18 1.02 -0.66
C LYS A 54 -17.67 2.25 0.13
N ASP A 55 -17.66 2.20 1.46
CA ASP A 55 -17.24 3.29 2.36
C ASP A 55 -15.80 3.17 2.88
N ASN A 56 -15.10 2.10 2.52
CA ASN A 56 -13.74 1.82 2.93
C ASN A 56 -12.72 2.23 1.86
N ASP A 57 -11.58 2.76 2.32
CA ASP A 57 -10.42 2.96 1.47
C ASP A 57 -9.91 1.62 0.92
N PHE A 58 -9.60 1.55 -0.37
CA PHE A 58 -9.04 0.38 -1.05
C PHE A 58 -7.84 -0.20 -0.28
N LEU A 59 -6.99 0.66 0.28
CA LEU A 59 -5.81 0.25 1.07
C LEU A 59 -6.16 -0.47 2.38
N LYS A 60 -7.37 -0.28 2.91
CA LYS A 60 -7.80 -0.75 4.23
C LYS A 60 -8.86 -1.86 4.19
N VAL A 61 -9.37 -2.22 3.01
CA VAL A 61 -10.43 -3.23 2.86
C VAL A 61 -9.96 -4.62 3.33
N PRO A 62 -10.66 -5.31 4.23
CA PRO A 62 -10.27 -6.66 4.65
C PRO A 62 -10.59 -7.71 3.57
N ILE A 63 -9.83 -8.81 3.58
CA ILE A 63 -10.16 -9.99 2.78
C ILE A 63 -11.26 -10.78 3.52
N THR A 64 -12.46 -10.89 2.93
CA THR A 64 -13.53 -11.74 3.46
C THR A 64 -13.60 -13.09 2.73
N SER A 65 -14.10 -14.13 3.41
CA SER A 65 -14.20 -15.50 2.85
C SER A 65 -15.15 -15.61 1.66
N SER A 66 -16.15 -14.72 1.56
CA SER A 66 -17.15 -14.70 0.48
C SER A 66 -16.70 -13.93 -0.78
N THR A 67 -15.45 -13.48 -0.84
CA THR A 67 -14.96 -12.69 -1.98
C THR A 67 -14.54 -13.54 -3.18
N SER A 68 -14.67 -12.98 -4.38
CA SER A 68 -14.22 -13.66 -5.60
C SER A 68 -12.70 -13.84 -5.60
N GLN A 69 -12.23 -14.94 -6.20
CA GLN A 69 -10.80 -15.24 -6.30
C GLN A 69 -10.02 -14.12 -7.01
N GLY A 70 -10.60 -13.51 -8.04
CA GLY A 70 -10.00 -12.36 -8.72
C GLY A 70 -9.80 -11.15 -7.80
N TRP A 71 -10.79 -10.84 -6.96
CA TRP A 71 -10.65 -9.77 -5.97
C TRP A 71 -9.62 -10.10 -4.90
N ARG A 72 -9.60 -11.36 -4.42
CA ARG A 72 -8.60 -11.82 -3.47
C ARG A 72 -7.18 -11.66 -4.02
N GLY A 73 -6.95 -11.97 -5.29
CA GLY A 73 -5.67 -11.71 -5.97
C GLY A 73 -5.29 -10.23 -5.99
N ILE A 74 -6.24 -9.33 -6.23
CA ILE A 74 -6.01 -7.88 -6.18
C ILE A 74 -5.65 -7.44 -4.76
N LEU A 75 -6.28 -7.99 -3.73
CA LEU A 75 -5.95 -7.68 -2.34
C LEU A 75 -4.56 -8.20 -1.96
N ILE A 76 -4.15 -9.39 -2.43
CA ILE A 76 -2.78 -9.89 -2.27
C ILE A 76 -1.77 -8.93 -2.91
N GLY A 77 -2.01 -8.52 -4.16
CA GLY A 77 -1.15 -7.54 -4.85
C GLY A 77 -1.10 -6.18 -4.13
N ARG A 78 -2.21 -5.75 -3.53
CA ARG A 78 -2.27 -4.53 -2.73
C ARG A 78 -1.43 -4.66 -1.47
N ASP A 79 -1.54 -5.75 -0.73
CA ASP A 79 -0.80 -5.96 0.52
C ASP A 79 0.72 -5.99 0.26
N LEU A 80 1.13 -6.58 -0.87
CA LEU A 80 2.51 -6.52 -1.35
C LEU A 80 2.98 -5.07 -1.55
N LEU A 81 2.15 -4.22 -2.17
CA LEU A 81 2.47 -2.80 -2.32
C LEU A 81 2.53 -2.09 -0.96
N THR A 82 1.54 -2.30 -0.07
CA THR A 82 1.44 -1.62 1.23
C THR A 82 2.70 -1.81 2.08
N SER A 83 3.37 -2.96 1.97
CA SER A 83 4.63 -3.23 2.68
C SER A 83 5.81 -2.32 2.28
N ARG A 84 5.74 -1.70 1.09
CA ARG A 84 6.81 -0.86 0.52
C ARG A 84 6.33 0.53 0.08
N LEU A 85 5.06 0.85 0.30
CA LEU A 85 4.49 2.14 -0.06
C LEU A 85 4.90 3.21 0.96
N GLY A 86 5.39 4.34 0.45
CA GLY A 86 5.56 5.57 1.22
C GLY A 86 4.49 6.59 0.84
N ARG A 87 4.08 7.43 1.80
CA ARG A 87 3.14 8.52 1.56
C ARG A 87 3.89 9.85 1.51
N ALA A 88 3.82 10.53 0.38
CA ALA A 88 4.27 11.91 0.27
C ALA A 88 3.19 12.84 0.83
N ILE A 89 3.58 13.70 1.78
CA ILE A 89 2.66 14.65 2.41
C ILE A 89 2.61 15.95 1.61
N GLY A 90 1.39 16.33 1.22
CA GLY A 90 1.09 17.64 0.62
C GLY A 90 0.59 18.62 1.68
N ASP A 91 -0.71 18.57 1.97
CA ASP A 91 -1.40 19.41 2.98
C ASP A 91 -1.54 18.74 4.35
N GLY A 92 -1.42 17.41 4.42
CA GLY A 92 -1.50 16.63 5.65
C GLY A 92 -2.91 16.43 6.21
N LEU A 93 -3.95 17.05 5.64
CA LEU A 93 -5.33 17.02 6.16
C LEU A 93 -5.94 15.61 6.18
N SER A 94 -5.62 14.81 5.15
CA SER A 94 -6.15 13.46 4.98
C SER A 94 -5.29 12.36 5.62
N THR A 95 -4.18 12.71 6.27
CA THR A 95 -3.22 11.74 6.83
C THR A 95 -3.25 11.77 8.34
N SER A 96 -3.49 10.61 8.97
CA SER A 96 -3.45 10.48 10.43
C SER A 96 -2.00 10.50 10.91
N LEU A 97 -1.74 11.30 11.94
CA LEU A 97 -0.40 11.46 12.51
C LEU A 97 0.16 10.13 13.05
N TRP A 98 -0.69 9.34 13.71
CA TRP A 98 -0.28 8.13 14.47
C TRP A 98 -0.53 6.81 13.74
N ASN A 99 -1.51 6.77 12.83
CA ASN A 99 -1.95 5.52 12.20
C ASN A 99 -1.34 5.28 10.81
N ASP A 100 -1.07 6.36 10.06
CA ASP A 100 -0.55 6.22 8.70
C ASP A 100 0.99 6.27 8.69
N PRO A 101 1.67 5.49 7.85
CA PRO A 101 3.13 5.51 7.74
C PRO A 101 3.61 6.64 6.81
N TRP A 102 3.90 7.81 7.37
CA TRP A 102 4.25 9.01 6.61
C TRP A 102 5.67 9.57 6.86
N LEU A 103 6.42 9.03 7.83
CA LEU A 103 7.73 9.60 8.23
C LEU A 103 8.86 9.35 7.21
N SER A 104 8.75 8.31 6.38
CA SER A 104 9.78 7.99 5.38
C SER A 104 9.16 7.48 4.09
N LEU A 105 9.77 7.89 2.98
CA LEU A 105 9.42 7.43 1.64
C LEU A 105 10.05 6.06 1.31
N LYS A 106 11.09 5.65 2.04
CA LYS A 106 11.80 4.38 1.78
C LYS A 106 11.20 3.21 2.55
N THR A 107 10.71 3.47 3.75
CA THR A 107 10.19 2.44 4.66
C THR A 107 8.95 2.98 5.37
N PRO A 108 7.85 2.21 5.42
CA PRO A 108 6.64 2.64 6.11
C PRO A 108 6.96 2.82 7.59
N SER A 109 6.98 4.07 8.04
CA SER A 109 7.35 4.45 9.40
C SER A 109 6.38 5.49 9.92
N ARG A 110 6.06 5.37 11.21
CA ARG A 110 5.11 6.21 11.93
C ARG A 110 5.71 6.55 13.30
N PRO A 111 5.25 7.62 13.96
CA PRO A 111 5.71 7.97 15.29
C PRO A 111 5.58 6.79 16.26
N MET A 112 6.58 6.62 17.14
CA MET A 112 6.59 5.57 18.15
C MET A 112 5.80 6.00 19.39
N GLY A 113 5.11 5.05 19.99
CA GLY A 113 4.37 5.25 21.25
C GLY A 113 2.85 5.37 21.05
N PRO A 114 2.08 5.07 22.10
CA PRO A 114 0.65 5.30 22.08
C PRO A 114 0.39 6.82 22.15
N PRO A 115 -0.45 7.39 21.27
CA PRO A 115 -0.92 8.76 21.42
C PRO A 115 -1.65 8.92 22.76
N ARG A 116 -1.53 10.12 23.35
CA ARG A 116 -2.45 10.55 24.42
C ARG A 116 -3.88 10.50 23.87
N LEU A 117 -4.88 10.26 24.73
CA LEU A 117 -6.30 10.22 24.32
C LEU A 117 -6.73 11.47 23.54
N SER A 118 -6.22 12.64 23.93
CA SER A 118 -6.46 13.92 23.23
C SER A 118 -5.89 13.98 21.81
N ASP A 119 -4.83 13.22 21.55
CA ASP A 119 -3.96 13.38 20.38
C ASP A 119 -4.21 12.27 19.33
N GLN A 120 -5.07 11.31 19.63
CA GLN A 120 -5.38 10.16 18.77
C GLN A 120 -5.88 10.55 17.38
N ASN A 121 -6.65 11.64 17.30
CA ASN A 121 -7.28 12.09 16.06
C ASN A 121 -6.46 13.15 15.31
N LEU A 122 -5.25 13.48 15.78
CA LEU A 122 -4.39 14.45 15.12
C LEU A 122 -4.06 14.03 13.69
N LYS A 123 -4.03 15.03 12.82
CA LYS A 123 -3.60 14.93 11.43
C LYS A 123 -2.18 15.46 11.29
N VAL A 124 -1.52 15.07 10.20
CA VAL A 124 -0.20 15.61 9.86
C VAL A 124 -0.28 17.12 9.62
N SER A 125 -1.44 17.65 9.23
CA SER A 125 -1.65 19.10 9.12
C SER A 125 -1.48 19.86 10.44
N ASP A 126 -1.78 19.25 11.58
CA ASP A 126 -1.83 19.93 12.88
C ASP A 126 -0.44 20.24 13.44
N ILE A 127 0.59 19.59 12.88
CA ILE A 127 2.00 19.80 13.19
C ILE A 127 2.70 20.71 12.17
N PHE A 128 1.99 21.23 11.16
CA PHE A 128 2.50 22.32 10.32
C PHE A 128 2.32 23.67 11.00
N ILE A 129 3.22 24.60 10.69
CA ILE A 129 3.02 26.02 11.00
C ILE A 129 2.09 26.59 9.91
N ALA A 130 0.99 27.22 10.32
CA ALA A 130 -0.02 27.74 9.39
C ALA A 130 0.60 28.64 8.31
N GLN A 131 0.17 28.45 7.05
CA GLN A 131 0.64 29.18 5.86
C GLN A 131 2.12 28.98 5.49
N THR A 132 2.84 28.12 6.20
CA THR A 132 4.22 27.72 5.86
C THR A 132 4.28 26.21 5.60
N ARG A 133 5.26 25.76 4.83
CA ARG A 133 5.52 24.30 4.62
C ARG A 133 6.52 23.76 5.64
N GLU A 134 6.60 24.39 6.81
CA GLU A 134 7.57 24.07 7.85
C GLU A 134 6.91 23.32 9.01
N TRP A 135 7.68 22.41 9.60
CA TRP A 135 7.27 21.63 10.75
C TRP A 135 7.34 22.45 12.04
N ASN A 136 6.30 22.36 12.87
CA ASN A 136 6.32 22.98 14.18
C ASN A 136 7.16 22.13 15.15
N THR A 137 8.46 22.44 15.24
CA THR A 137 9.41 21.72 16.10
C THR A 137 8.99 21.69 17.57
N LYS A 138 8.30 22.73 18.06
CA LYS A 138 7.78 22.78 19.45
C LYS A 138 6.67 21.78 19.72
N LYS A 139 5.96 21.30 18.69
CA LYS A 139 4.93 20.25 18.81
C LYS A 139 5.50 18.84 18.62
N ILE A 140 6.75 18.74 18.16
CA ILE A 140 7.42 17.47 17.82
C ILE A 140 8.42 17.05 18.92
N THR A 141 8.77 17.97 19.82
CA THR A 141 9.66 17.72 20.98
C THR A 141 8.83 17.41 22.21
#